data_AF-A0A1G9KH94-F1
#
_entry.id   AF-A0A1G9KH94-F1
#
_cell.length_a   1.000
_cell.length_b   1.000
_cell.length_c   1.000
_cell.angle_alpha   90.00
_cell.angle_beta   90.00
_cell.angle_gamma   90.00
#
_symmetry.space_group_name_H-M   'P 1'
#
loop_
_entity.id
_entity.type
_entity.pdbx_description
1 polymer ?
#
loop_
_entity_poly.entity_id
_entity_poly.type
_entity_poly.pdbx_seq_one_letter_code
_entity_poly.pdbx_strand_id
1 'polypeptide(L)' 'MHASSKCLVGGGVSLLLAFIFKEGYSPVTFRLIVLIIFLLITNPVVSHALTKSAYQIGVIPDNIIVDDLSERGNHNE' A
#
# COMPACT_ATOMS: atom_id res chain seq x y z
N MET A 1 -0.31 5.00 8.49
CA MET A 1 -0.10 4.40 7.14
C MET A 1 0.13 5.43 6.03
N HIS A 2 -0.43 6.65 6.11
CA HIS A 2 -0.33 7.65 5.04
C HIS A 2 1.11 8.06 4.66
N ALA A 3 2.03 8.18 5.62
CA ALA A 3 3.43 8.47 5.36
C ALA A 3 4.17 7.32 4.65
N SER A 4 3.92 6.08 5.08
CA SER A 4 4.55 4.87 4.53
C SER A 4 4.15 4.64 3.07
N SER A 5 2.87 4.81 2.71
CA SER A 5 2.41 4.68 1.33
C SER A 5 3.01 5.74 0.41
N LYS A 6 3.03 7.01 0.83
CA LYS A 6 3.64 8.10 0.05
C LYS A 6 5.15 7.89 -0.14
N CYS A 7 5.84 7.42 0.89
CA CYS A 7 7.27 7.12 0.84
C CYS A 7 7.56 5.92 -0.09
N LEU A 8 6.74 4.86 -0.05
CA LEU A 8 6.90 3.69 -0.90
C LEU A 8 6.74 4.03 -2.38
N VAL A 9 5.74 4.87 -2.75
CA VAL A 9 5.59 5.34 -4.14
C VAL A 9 6.80 6.18 -4.55
N GLY A 10 7.18 7.18 -3.74
CA GLY A 10 8.29 8.08 -4.08
C GLY A 10 9.63 7.34 -4.22
N GLY A 11 9.98 6.53 -3.21
CA GLY A 11 11.24 5.78 -3.19
C GLY A 11 11.25 4.62 -4.20
N GLY A 12 10.17 3.86 -4.28
CA GLY A 12 10.05 2.74 -5.23
C GLY A 12 10.12 3.20 -6.68
N VAL A 13 9.37 4.25 -7.04
CA VAL A 13 9.42 4.83 -8.39
C VAL A 13 10.78 5.43 -8.68
N SER A 14 11.41 6.15 -7.74
CA SER A 14 12.74 6.74 -7.93
C SER A 14 13.82 5.67 -8.15
N LEU A 15 13.78 4.58 -7.39
CA LEU A 15 14.73 3.47 -7.53
C LEU A 15 14.56 2.75 -8.88
N LEU A 16 13.31 2.49 -9.29
CA LEU A 16 13.01 1.86 -10.57
C LEU A 16 13.42 2.78 -11.74
N LEU A 17 13.19 4.09 -11.62
CA LEU A 17 13.63 5.06 -12.61
C LEU A 17 15.16 5.07 -12.75
N ALA A 18 15.91 5.03 -11.64
CA ALA A 18 17.36 4.92 -11.67
C ALA A 18 17.85 3.64 -12.38
N PHE A 19 17.16 2.51 -12.17
CA PHE A 19 17.46 1.27 -12.88
C PHE A 19 17.18 1.35 -14.38
N ILE A 20 16.09 2.01 -14.80
CA ILE A 20 15.79 2.23 -16.23
C ILE A 20 16.90 3.02 -16.90
N PHE A 21 17.40 4.09 -16.25
CA PHE A 21 18.52 4.87 -16.76
C PHE A 21 19.83 4.07 -16.80
N LYS A 22 20.03 3.12 -15.89
CA LYS A 22 21.22 2.26 -15.84
C LYS A 22 21.20 1.15 -16.90
N GLU A 23 20.06 0.51 -17.14
CA GLU A 23 19.92 -0.62 -18.07
C GLU A 23 19.62 -0.21 -19.52
N GLY A 24 19.01 0.95 -19.76
CA GLY A 24 18.67 1.41 -21.12
C GLY A 24 17.53 0.63 -21.78
N TYR A 25 17.57 0.48 -23.11
CA TYR A 25 16.56 -0.25 -23.90
C TYR A 25 16.78 -1.77 -23.82
N SER A 26 16.45 -2.33 -22.67
CA SER A 26 16.52 -3.76 -22.37
C SER A 26 15.12 -4.31 -22.06
N PRO A 27 14.83 -5.60 -22.31
CA PRO A 27 13.59 -6.24 -21.88
C PRO A 27 13.31 -6.14 -20.38
N VAL A 28 14.33 -5.85 -19.57
CA VAL A 28 14.20 -5.59 -18.12
C VAL A 28 13.46 -4.28 -17.85
N THR A 29 13.66 -3.24 -18.67
CA THR A 29 12.95 -1.95 -18.55
C THR A 29 11.44 -2.12 -18.68
N PHE A 30 10.99 -3.00 -19.57
CA PHE A 30 9.56 -3.32 -19.70
C PHE A 30 9.01 -3.96 -18.41
N ARG A 31 9.76 -4.90 -17.82
CA ARG A 31 9.38 -5.51 -16.53
C ARG A 31 9.33 -4.47 -15.41
N LEU A 32 10.25 -3.50 -15.42
CA LEU A 32 10.26 -2.41 -14.44
C LEU A 32 9.03 -1.49 -14.55
N ILE A 33 8.59 -1.17 -15.75
CA ILE A 33 7.37 -0.36 -15.97
C ILE A 33 6.15 -1.10 -15.40
N VAL A 34 6.03 -2.41 -15.68
CA VAL A 34 4.97 -3.25 -15.09
C VAL A 34 5.04 -3.24 -13.57
N LEU A 35 6.25 -3.27 -13.00
CA LEU A 35 6.47 -3.26 -11.55
C LEU A 35 6.08 -1.91 -10.91
N ILE A 36 6.32 -0.78 -11.59
CA ILE A 36 5.84 0.54 -11.17
C ILE A 36 4.31 0.57 -11.09
N ILE A 37 3.63 0.07 -12.13
CA ILE A 37 2.16 -0.01 -12.15
C ILE A 37 1.67 -0.92 -11.03
N PHE A 38 2.33 -2.05 -10.82
CA PHE A 38 1.98 -2.98 -9.76
C PHE A 38 2.14 -2.36 -8.37
N LEU A 39 3.20 -1.59 -8.12
CA LEU A 39 3.42 -0.86 -6.87
C LEU A 39 2.33 0.20 -6.60
N LEU A 40 1.87 0.89 -7.66
CA LEU A 40 0.78 1.86 -7.55
C LEU A 40 -0.53 1.20 -7.15
N ILE A 41 -0.84 0.02 -7.70
CA ILE A 41 -2.05 -0.74 -7.38
C ILE A 41 -1.94 -1.43 -6.01
N THR A 42 -0.74 -1.90 -5.66
CA THR A 42 -0.49 -2.56 -4.37
C THR A 42 -0.72 -1.62 -3.19
N ASN A 43 -0.42 -0.32 -3.34
CA ASN A 43 -0.58 0.65 -2.26
C ASN A 43 -2.01 0.77 -1.69
N PRO A 44 -3.07 0.99 -2.50
CA PRO A 44 -4.45 1.01 -1.99
C PRO A 44 -4.92 -0.37 -1.51
N VAL A 45 -4.48 -1.46 -2.17
CA VAL A 45 -4.85 -2.84 -1.78
C VAL A 45 -4.29 -3.18 -0.39
N VAL A 46 -3.00 -2.92 -0.18
CA VAL A 46 -2.34 -3.14 1.11
C VAL A 46 -2.93 -2.22 2.16
N SER A 47 -3.22 -0.95 1.87
CA SER A 47 -3.84 -0.07 2.86
C SER A 47 -5.17 -0.62 3.37
N HIS A 48 -6.03 -1.11 2.48
CA HIS A 48 -7.33 -1.68 2.87
C HIS A 48 -7.18 -3.01 3.62
N ALA A 49 -6.35 -3.93 3.09
CA ALA A 49 -6.09 -5.22 3.72
C ALA A 49 -5.39 -5.07 5.08
N LEU A 50 -4.40 -4.17 5.18
CA LEU A 50 -3.64 -3.93 6.39
C LEU A 50 -4.49 -3.26 7.47
N THR A 51 -5.43 -2.37 7.09
CA THR A 51 -6.39 -1.80 8.05
C THR A 51 -7.31 -2.88 8.61
N LYS A 52 -7.88 -3.72 7.75
CA LYS A 52 -8.73 -4.84 8.18
C LYS A 52 -7.96 -5.82 9.07
N SER A 53 -6.75 -6.21 8.67
CA SER A 53 -5.91 -7.13 9.44
C SER A 53 -5.46 -6.50 10.77
N ALA A 54 -5.07 -5.23 10.78
CA ALA A 54 -4.71 -4.48 12.00
C ALA A 54 -5.87 -4.48 13.00
N TYR A 55 -7.09 -4.25 12.51
CA TYR A 55 -8.29 -4.28 13.34
C TYR A 55 -8.57 -5.69 13.89
N GLN A 56 -8.39 -6.75 13.07
CA GLN A 56 -8.55 -8.15 13.49
C GLN A 56 -7.51 -8.58 14.54
N ILE A 57 -6.30 -8.03 14.53
CA ILE A 57 -5.26 -8.33 15.54
C ILE A 57 -5.33 -7.40 16.76
N GLY A 58 -6.40 -6.59 16.89
CA GLY A 58 -6.64 -5.73 18.06
C GLY A 58 -5.87 -4.41 18.06
N VAL A 59 -5.29 -4.00 16.92
CA VAL A 59 -4.66 -2.68 16.79
C VAL A 59 -5.77 -1.67 16.47
N ILE A 60 -6.33 -1.10 17.54
CA ILE A 60 -7.38 -0.07 17.48
C ILE A 60 -6.69 1.31 17.45
N PRO A 61 -7.07 2.21 16.53
CA PRO A 61 -6.50 3.55 16.50
C PRO A 61 -6.90 4.37 17.75
N ASP A 62 -5.92 4.99 18.42
CA ASP A 62 -6.07 5.73 19.70
C ASP A 62 -7.02 6.95 19.67
N ASN A 63 -7.45 7.42 18.50
CA ASN A 63 -8.28 8.63 18.35
C ASN A 63 -9.44 8.42 17.38
N ILE A 64 -10.27 7.42 17.68
CA ILE A 64 -11.47 7.10 16.91
C ILE A 64 -12.69 7.78 17.52
N ILE A 65 -13.33 8.67 16.75
CA ILE A 65 -14.52 9.44 17.18
C ILE A 65 -15.82 8.73 16.74
N VAL A 66 -15.75 7.94 15.67
CA VAL A 66 -16.85 7.10 15.16
C VAL A 66 -16.24 5.76 14.73
N ASP A 67 -16.76 4.66 15.28
CA ASP A 67 -16.31 3.29 14.97
C ASP A 67 -17.45 2.41 14.41
N ASP A 68 -17.68 2.55 13.11
CA ASP A 68 -18.67 1.76 12.36
C ASP A 68 -18.24 0.28 12.19
N LEU A 69 -16.96 -0.03 12.38
CA LEU A 69 -16.42 -1.40 12.26
C LEU A 69 -16.72 -2.23 13.51
N SER A 70 -16.69 -1.62 14.70
CA SER A 70 -17.11 -2.23 15.96
C SER A 70 -18.62 -2.51 15.98
N GLU A 71 -19.46 -1.57 15.54
CA GLU A 71 -20.92 -1.72 15.54
C GLU A 71 -21.41 -2.86 14.62
N ARG A 72 -20.74 -3.08 13.48
CA ARG A 72 -21.07 -4.19 12.58
C ARG A 72 -20.65 -5.56 13.09
N GLY A 73 -19.70 -5.63 14.02
CA GLY A 73 -19.31 -6.88 14.69
C GLY A 73 -20.38 -7.36 15.67
N ASN A 74 -20.92 -6.45 16.49
CA ASN A 74 -21.90 -6.75 17.54
C ASN A 74 -23.34 -7.01 17.05
N HIS A 75 -23.70 -6.61 15.81
CA HIS A 75 -25.05 -6.87 15.27
C HIS A 75 -25.22 -8.30 14.69
N ASN A 76 -24.14 -9.10 14.66
CA ASN A 76 -24.19 -10.49 14.18
C ASN A 76 -24.16 -11.52 15.33
N GLU A 77 -24.36 -11.08 16.57
CA GLU A 77 -24.60 -11.92 17.75
C GLU A 77 -26.05 -11.82 18.21
#